data_AF-A0A4P9ZQW9-F1
#
_entry.id   AF-A0A4P9ZQW9-F1
#
_cell.length_a   1.000
_cell.length_b   1.000
_cell.length_c   1.000
_cell.angle_alpha   90.00
_cell.angle_beta   90.00
_cell.angle_gamma   90.00
#
_symmetry.space_group_name_H-M   'P 1'
#
loop_
_entity.id
_entity.type
_entity.pdbx_description
1 polymer ?
#
loop_
_entity_poly.entity_id
_entity_poly.type
_entity_poly.pdbx_seq_one_letter_code
_entity_poly.pdbx_strand_id
1 'polypeptide(L)'
;MLSLSLCPLRSTSSAAWAQSRRGFAATLRSTSTVAPPPAAEGSSQSTPPPPKASDKAVGYWLLASAASVFGIVVWGGVTRLTESGLSIVEWNLIRGMKPPTSQAEWEVEFDKYKQFPEYKRLNQHMTLDEFKFIFFMEWGHRIWGRLIGLTFILPASFFAYKGWMTPGIKKSVIGIAAMICFQGALGWYMVKSGLDHALMETPGAVPRVSQYRLSAHLGSAFVIYTAMVAAGLNVFFQNSLLDNRMGQVTRLVNSSAVNSLRHSAHGLVMLVFFTALSGAFVAGLDAGLLYDTFPLMGGRLVPPTEDLWSPEFSNEKKQVLPGKGLPTDFQPTGMWKNIFENPTTVQFNHRVLAMTTFTAVTAIYLMGRRLALPRSVRVTLNTLMSLALVQVGLGISTLLYSVPTELAAAHQAGSLSLLTAAITLMHFLKRVPK
;
A
#
# COMPACT_ATOMS: atom_id res chain seq x y z
N MET A 1 25.61 58.19 -9.80
CA MET A 1 26.91 57.73 -9.27
C MET A 1 27.44 56.69 -10.23
N LEU A 2 28.44 57.09 -11.02
CA LEU A 2 28.91 56.43 -12.24
C LEU A 2 30.37 55.98 -12.04
N SER A 3 30.70 54.90 -12.76
CA SER A 3 32.02 54.53 -13.28
C SER A 3 32.88 53.52 -12.52
N LEU A 4 32.98 52.35 -13.16
CA LEU A 4 34.13 51.44 -13.18
C LEU A 4 35.43 52.16 -13.60
N SER A 5 36.57 51.66 -13.11
CA SER A 5 37.87 51.75 -13.80
C SER A 5 38.84 50.65 -13.31
N LEU A 6 39.59 50.12 -14.28
CA LEU A 6 40.54 49.00 -14.22
C LEU A 6 42.00 49.47 -14.06
N CYS A 7 42.89 48.48 -13.84
CA CYS A 7 44.37 48.44 -14.06
C CYS A 7 45.31 48.89 -12.92
N PRO A 8 46.61 48.45 -12.90
CA PRO A 8 47.29 47.35 -13.62
C PRO A 8 48.24 46.48 -12.75
N LEU A 9 48.77 45.42 -13.38
CA LEU A 9 49.90 44.57 -12.98
C LEU A 9 51.24 45.32 -12.92
N ARG A 10 52.14 44.91 -12.01
CA ARG A 10 53.59 45.08 -12.19
C ARG A 10 54.41 43.93 -11.58
N SER A 11 55.41 43.54 -12.36
CA SER A 11 56.44 42.53 -12.16
C SER A 11 57.44 42.84 -11.05
N THR A 12 58.03 41.80 -10.46
CA THR A 12 59.47 41.79 -10.15
C THR A 12 60.05 40.38 -10.34
N SER A 13 61.17 40.34 -11.04
CA SER A 13 62.07 39.22 -11.27
C SER A 13 63.33 39.37 -10.42
N SER A 14 63.89 38.27 -9.92
CA SER A 14 65.32 38.10 -9.63
C SER A 14 65.56 36.62 -9.30
N ALA A 15 66.27 35.86 -10.15
CA ALA A 15 67.71 35.53 -10.01
C ALA A 15 67.96 34.54 -8.86
N ALA A 16 68.79 33.50 -8.90
CA ALA A 16 69.79 32.92 -9.79
C ALA A 16 70.02 31.48 -9.25
N TRP A 17 70.50 30.47 -9.97
CA TRP A 17 71.92 30.25 -10.26
C TRP A 17 72.06 29.00 -11.14
N ALA A 18 72.97 29.11 -12.11
CA ALA A 18 73.41 28.05 -13.00
C ALA A 18 74.74 27.45 -12.51
N GLN A 19 75.00 26.19 -12.87
CA GLN A 19 76.31 25.56 -13.20
C GLN A 19 76.15 24.03 -13.08
N SER A 20 76.81 23.12 -13.80
CA SER A 20 77.81 23.19 -14.86
C SER A 20 78.03 21.78 -15.45
N ARG A 21 78.09 21.72 -16.79
CA ARG A 21 78.92 20.90 -17.72
C ARG A 21 79.40 19.46 -17.37
N ARG A 22 78.95 18.52 -18.22
CA ARG A 22 79.66 17.52 -19.07
C ARG A 22 81.01 16.92 -18.65
N GLY A 23 81.11 15.58 -18.76
CA GLY A 23 82.30 14.86 -19.28
C GLY A 23 82.37 13.35 -18.97
N PHE A 24 82.40 12.50 -20.03
CA PHE A 24 83.10 11.19 -20.24
C PHE A 24 83.13 10.11 -19.12
N ALA A 25 83.04 8.78 -19.30
CA ALA A 25 83.05 7.85 -20.43
C ALA A 25 82.58 6.44 -19.96
N ALA A 26 82.29 5.57 -20.95
CA ALA A 26 82.18 4.10 -20.97
C ALA A 26 82.34 3.25 -19.68
N THR A 27 81.56 2.16 -19.56
CA THR A 27 82.05 0.76 -19.75
C THR A 27 81.01 -0.31 -19.32
N LEU A 28 80.92 -1.37 -20.15
CA LEU A 28 80.36 -2.74 -19.99
C LEU A 28 78.85 -3.02 -20.06
N ARG A 29 78.45 -3.60 -21.20
CA ARG A 29 77.31 -4.51 -21.39
C ARG A 29 77.54 -5.80 -20.59
N SER A 30 76.55 -6.21 -19.81
CA SER A 30 76.36 -7.59 -19.36
C SER A 30 75.05 -8.11 -19.96
N THR A 31 75.15 -9.12 -20.81
CA THR A 31 74.03 -9.87 -21.36
C THR A 31 73.61 -10.95 -20.36
N SER A 32 72.51 -10.74 -19.64
CA SER A 32 71.81 -11.81 -18.93
C SER A 32 70.69 -12.35 -19.82
N THR A 33 70.80 -13.63 -20.19
CA THR A 33 69.74 -14.40 -20.84
C THR A 33 68.64 -14.69 -19.83
N VAL A 34 67.55 -13.91 -19.86
CA VAL A 34 66.33 -14.18 -19.12
C VAL A 34 65.53 -15.24 -19.89
N ALA A 35 65.33 -16.41 -19.27
CA ALA A 35 64.46 -17.45 -19.81
C ALA A 35 62.99 -16.96 -19.86
N PRO A 36 62.19 -17.36 -20.87
CA PRO A 36 60.79 -16.97 -20.93
C PRO A 36 60.00 -17.63 -19.79
N PRO A 37 59.00 -16.94 -19.21
CA PRO A 37 58.16 -17.53 -18.17
C PRO A 37 57.34 -18.70 -18.74
N PRO A 38 56.99 -19.70 -17.91
CA PRO A 38 56.15 -20.81 -18.35
C PRO A 38 54.78 -20.29 -18.79
N ALA A 39 54.23 -20.90 -19.85
CA ALA A 39 52.92 -20.59 -20.37
C ALA A 39 51.88 -20.69 -19.25
N ALA A 40 51.21 -19.58 -18.96
CA ALA A 40 50.07 -19.57 -18.06
C ALA A 40 48.99 -20.49 -18.64
N GLU A 41 48.73 -21.60 -17.94
CA GLU A 41 47.54 -22.43 -18.17
C GLU A 41 46.32 -21.50 -18.15
N GLY A 42 45.61 -21.47 -19.28
CA GLY A 42 44.43 -20.64 -19.44
C GLY A 42 43.40 -21.01 -18.39
N SER A 43 43.21 -20.13 -17.41
CA SER A 43 42.03 -20.18 -16.55
C SER A 43 40.81 -20.11 -17.46
N SER A 44 40.10 -21.22 -17.63
CA SER A 44 38.79 -21.23 -18.27
C SER A 44 37.88 -20.36 -17.40
N GLN A 45 37.75 -19.09 -17.75
CA GLN A 45 36.72 -18.23 -17.19
C GLN A 45 35.40 -18.87 -17.55
N SER A 46 34.78 -19.54 -16.58
CA SER A 46 33.42 -20.06 -16.74
C SER A 46 32.54 -18.85 -17.04
N THR A 47 32.05 -18.79 -18.28
CA THR A 47 31.03 -17.80 -18.65
C THR A 47 29.89 -17.93 -17.64
N PRO A 48 29.47 -16.82 -16.99
CA PRO A 48 28.39 -16.88 -16.02
C PRO A 48 27.15 -17.50 -16.68
N PRO A 49 26.38 -18.33 -15.94
CA PRO A 49 25.20 -18.95 -16.49
C PRO A 49 24.25 -17.87 -17.06
N PRO A 50 23.56 -18.16 -18.18
CA PRO A 50 22.70 -17.18 -18.81
C PRO A 50 21.65 -16.65 -17.83
N PRO A 51 21.29 -15.36 -17.91
CA PRO A 51 20.28 -14.78 -17.02
C PRO A 51 18.98 -15.56 -17.14
N LYS A 52 18.53 -16.14 -16.02
CA LYS A 52 17.30 -16.94 -15.96
C LYS A 52 16.16 -16.09 -15.42
N ALA A 53 15.01 -16.10 -16.09
CA ALA A 53 13.76 -15.56 -15.56
C ALA A 53 12.95 -16.66 -14.88
N SER A 54 12.06 -16.28 -13.97
CA SER A 54 11.05 -17.20 -13.45
C SER A 54 10.05 -17.57 -14.54
N ASP A 55 9.44 -18.74 -14.44
CA ASP A 55 8.42 -19.19 -15.40
C ASP A 55 7.20 -18.22 -15.42
N LYS A 56 6.62 -17.98 -16.61
CA LYS A 56 5.46 -17.09 -16.78
C LYS A 56 4.24 -17.57 -15.96
N ALA A 57 4.10 -18.87 -15.72
CA ALA A 57 3.06 -19.44 -14.86
C ALA A 57 3.12 -18.87 -13.42
N VAL A 58 4.32 -18.63 -12.88
CA VAL A 58 4.50 -17.97 -11.58
C VAL A 58 3.96 -16.54 -11.63
N GLY A 59 4.18 -15.82 -12.73
CA GLY A 59 3.67 -14.47 -12.94
C GLY A 59 2.14 -14.42 -12.97
N TYR A 60 1.50 -15.30 -13.75
CA TYR A 60 0.04 -15.40 -13.80
C TYR A 60 -0.57 -15.78 -12.45
N TRP A 61 0.03 -16.74 -11.74
CA TRP A 61 -0.43 -17.14 -10.41
C TRP A 61 -0.33 -16.00 -9.38
N LEU A 62 0.76 -15.21 -9.38
CA LEU A 62 0.90 -14.05 -8.51
C LEU A 62 -0.17 -12.99 -8.79
N LEU A 63 -0.46 -12.70 -10.06
CA LEU A 63 -1.51 -11.76 -10.43
C LEU A 63 -2.92 -12.28 -10.12
N ALA A 64 -3.17 -13.58 -10.31
CA ALA A 64 -4.43 -14.23 -9.91
C ALA A 64 -4.61 -14.20 -8.37
N SER A 65 -3.54 -14.43 -7.62
CA SER A 65 -3.54 -14.30 -6.16
C SER A 65 -3.82 -12.87 -5.73
N ALA A 66 -3.22 -11.88 -6.40
CA ALA A 66 -3.52 -10.47 -6.17
C ALA A 66 -4.99 -10.14 -6.45
N ALA A 67 -5.57 -10.68 -7.54
CA ALA A 67 -6.98 -10.51 -7.84
C ALA A 67 -7.89 -11.13 -6.77
N SER A 68 -7.51 -12.28 -6.21
CA SER A 68 -8.22 -12.87 -5.06
C SER A 68 -8.11 -11.98 -3.81
N VAL A 69 -6.94 -11.39 -3.54
CA VAL A 69 -6.74 -10.40 -2.46
C VAL A 69 -7.57 -9.12 -2.70
N PHE A 70 -7.71 -8.68 -3.95
CA PHE A 70 -8.60 -7.57 -4.30
C PHE A 70 -10.06 -7.91 -3.94
N GLY A 71 -10.53 -9.11 -4.33
CA GLY A 71 -11.89 -9.57 -4.05
C GLY A 71 -12.19 -9.64 -2.56
N ILE A 72 -11.30 -10.25 -1.76
CA ILE A 72 -11.50 -10.35 -0.30
C ILE A 72 -11.49 -8.97 0.38
N VAL A 73 -10.69 -8.01 -0.12
CA VAL A 73 -10.69 -6.65 0.43
C VAL A 73 -12.05 -6.01 0.22
N VAL A 74 -12.60 -6.06 -1.01
CA VAL A 74 -13.95 -5.54 -1.30
C VAL A 74 -15.00 -6.22 -0.45
N TRP A 75 -14.98 -7.56 -0.38
CA TRP A 75 -15.91 -8.34 0.45
C TRP A 75 -15.81 -7.99 1.94
N GLY A 76 -14.59 -7.80 2.45
CA GLY A 76 -14.35 -7.36 3.83
C GLY A 76 -14.86 -5.94 4.10
N GLY A 77 -14.75 -5.04 3.11
CA GLY A 77 -15.37 -3.73 3.14
C GLY A 77 -16.89 -3.82 3.28
N VAL A 78 -17.54 -4.64 2.45
CA VAL A 78 -18.99 -4.90 2.56
C VAL A 78 -19.34 -5.49 3.92
N THR A 79 -18.60 -6.50 4.38
CA THR A 79 -18.81 -7.15 5.70
C THR A 79 -18.74 -6.14 6.85
N ARG A 80 -17.88 -5.12 6.77
CA ARG A 80 -17.85 -4.03 7.76
C ARG A 80 -19.02 -3.07 7.60
N LEU A 81 -19.34 -2.66 6.37
CA LEU A 81 -20.42 -1.71 6.07
C LEU A 81 -21.80 -2.26 6.40
N THR A 82 -21.97 -3.58 6.36
CA THR A 82 -23.18 -4.30 6.80
C THR A 82 -23.12 -4.71 8.27
N GLU A 83 -22.16 -4.17 9.04
CA GLU A 83 -21.94 -4.43 10.48
C GLU A 83 -21.88 -5.92 10.84
N SER A 84 -21.38 -6.73 9.91
CA SER A 84 -21.40 -8.19 10.03
C SER A 84 -20.15 -8.76 10.70
N GLY A 85 -19.11 -7.94 10.89
CA GLY A 85 -17.77 -8.39 11.30
C GLY A 85 -17.63 -8.89 12.75
N LEU A 86 -18.72 -8.93 13.53
CA LEU A 86 -18.76 -9.45 14.90
C LEU A 86 -19.81 -10.57 15.07
N SER A 87 -20.37 -11.09 13.98
CA SER A 87 -21.36 -12.17 13.99
C SER A 87 -20.78 -13.54 14.37
N ILE A 88 -19.48 -13.78 14.12
CA ILE A 88 -18.79 -15.05 14.39
C ILE A 88 -17.50 -14.79 15.16
N VAL A 89 -17.46 -15.11 16.45
CA VAL A 89 -16.23 -14.90 17.26
C VAL A 89 -15.31 -16.12 17.24
N GLU A 90 -15.89 -17.30 17.12
CA GLU A 90 -15.17 -18.55 17.27
C GLU A 90 -14.11 -18.71 16.18
N TRP A 91 -12.87 -18.88 16.61
CA TRP A 91 -11.75 -19.11 15.70
C TRP A 91 -11.47 -20.60 15.60
N ASN A 92 -12.29 -21.29 14.80
CA ASN A 92 -12.09 -22.70 14.47
C ASN A 92 -11.43 -22.84 13.08
N LEU A 93 -10.23 -23.42 13.04
CA LEU A 93 -9.47 -23.61 11.79
C LEU A 93 -10.23 -24.46 10.77
N ILE A 94 -10.80 -25.59 11.23
CA ILE A 94 -11.46 -26.60 10.37
C ILE A 94 -12.97 -26.64 10.60
N ARG A 95 -13.44 -26.73 11.85
CA ARG A 95 -14.86 -26.89 12.17
C ARG A 95 -15.73 -25.72 11.67
N GLY A 96 -15.20 -24.50 11.70
CA GLY A 96 -15.90 -23.30 11.21
C GLY A 96 -15.97 -23.19 9.68
N MET A 97 -15.52 -24.20 8.92
CA MET A 97 -15.63 -24.19 7.46
C MET A 97 -17.04 -24.53 6.96
N LYS A 98 -17.78 -25.35 7.69
CA LYS A 98 -19.16 -25.70 7.35
C LYS A 98 -20.12 -24.74 8.06
N PRO A 99 -20.97 -23.99 7.34
CA PRO A 99 -21.99 -23.15 7.98
C PRO A 99 -23.12 -24.04 8.54
N PRO A 100 -23.94 -23.52 9.48
CA PRO A 100 -25.14 -24.22 9.95
C PRO A 100 -26.07 -24.59 8.79
N THR A 101 -26.60 -25.81 8.84
CA THR A 101 -27.44 -26.40 7.79
C THR A 101 -28.84 -26.78 8.26
N SER A 102 -29.03 -26.96 9.57
CA SER A 102 -30.35 -27.23 10.16
C SER A 102 -30.85 -26.05 11.00
N GLN A 103 -32.16 -25.99 11.22
CA GLN A 103 -32.79 -24.96 12.06
C GLN A 103 -32.20 -24.95 13.48
N ALA A 104 -31.99 -26.12 14.08
CA ALA A 104 -31.41 -26.23 15.42
C ALA A 104 -29.95 -25.73 15.48
N GLU A 105 -29.14 -26.00 14.45
CA GLU A 105 -27.77 -25.45 14.37
C GLU A 105 -27.79 -23.92 14.25
N TRP A 106 -28.74 -23.36 13.50
CA TRP A 106 -28.92 -21.92 13.36
C TRP A 106 -29.33 -21.24 14.67
N GLU A 107 -30.24 -21.86 15.42
CA GLU A 107 -30.66 -21.35 16.73
C GLU A 107 -29.51 -21.33 17.73
N VAL A 108 -28.66 -22.38 17.73
CA VAL A 108 -27.45 -22.42 18.57
C VAL A 108 -26.49 -21.27 18.25
N GLU A 109 -26.19 -21.02 16.97
CA GLU A 109 -25.31 -19.91 16.60
C GLU A 109 -25.93 -18.54 16.91
N PHE A 110 -27.24 -18.40 16.70
CA PHE A 110 -27.93 -17.15 17.02
C PHE A 110 -27.97 -16.89 18.53
N ASP A 111 -28.17 -17.92 19.35
CA ASP A 111 -28.13 -17.81 20.80
C ASP A 111 -26.75 -17.43 21.33
N LYS A 112 -25.66 -17.84 20.64
CA LYS A 112 -24.32 -17.31 20.93
C LYS A 112 -24.24 -15.82 20.60
N TYR A 113 -24.70 -15.41 19.41
CA TYR A 113 -24.68 -14.00 19.00
C TYR A 113 -25.46 -13.09 19.96
N LYS A 114 -26.59 -13.56 20.51
CA LYS A 114 -27.37 -12.84 21.52
C LYS A 114 -26.57 -12.48 22.79
N GLN A 115 -25.47 -13.18 23.05
CA GLN A 115 -24.61 -12.90 24.19
C GLN A 115 -23.68 -11.71 23.94
N PHE A 116 -23.44 -11.33 22.69
CA PHE A 116 -22.47 -10.31 22.31
C PHE A 116 -22.95 -8.89 22.62
N PRO A 117 -22.01 -7.97 22.87
CA PRO A 117 -22.30 -6.54 23.03
C PRO A 117 -23.15 -5.92 21.92
N GLU A 118 -22.87 -6.28 20.67
CA GLU A 118 -23.56 -5.77 19.49
C GLU A 118 -25.05 -6.12 19.50
N TYR A 119 -25.41 -7.39 19.72
CA TYR A 119 -26.81 -7.79 19.87
C TYR A 119 -27.52 -7.06 21.00
N LYS A 120 -26.87 -7.01 22.17
CA LYS A 120 -27.46 -6.41 23.38
C LYS A 120 -27.67 -4.90 23.28
N ARG A 121 -27.01 -4.19 22.36
CA ARG A 121 -27.10 -2.72 22.25
C ARG A 121 -27.74 -2.23 20.97
N LEU A 122 -27.46 -2.88 19.85
CA LEU A 122 -27.87 -2.43 18.52
C LEU A 122 -28.93 -3.35 17.92
N ASN A 123 -28.80 -4.66 18.10
CA ASN A 123 -29.59 -5.66 17.36
C ASN A 123 -30.57 -6.46 18.24
N GLN A 124 -31.10 -5.88 19.33
CA GLN A 124 -31.93 -6.62 20.31
C GLN A 124 -33.19 -7.27 19.72
N HIS A 125 -33.69 -6.71 18.62
CA HIS A 125 -34.90 -7.14 17.92
C HIS A 125 -34.61 -7.93 16.63
N MET A 126 -33.35 -8.27 16.38
CA MET A 126 -32.95 -9.00 15.18
C MET A 126 -33.61 -10.38 15.14
N THR A 127 -34.13 -10.73 13.97
CA THR A 127 -34.69 -12.05 13.68
C THR A 127 -33.59 -13.03 13.29
N LEU A 128 -33.91 -14.33 13.30
CA LEU A 128 -32.97 -15.35 12.85
C LEU A 128 -32.54 -15.17 11.38
N ASP A 129 -33.45 -14.72 10.52
CA ASP A 129 -33.16 -14.54 9.10
C ASP A 129 -32.25 -13.33 8.84
N GLU A 130 -32.40 -12.25 9.59
CA GLU A 130 -31.46 -11.12 9.59
C GLU A 130 -30.09 -11.55 10.14
N PHE A 131 -30.04 -12.39 11.17
CA PHE A 131 -28.79 -12.96 11.68
C PHE A 131 -28.07 -13.82 10.63
N LYS A 132 -28.80 -14.65 9.87
CA LYS A 132 -28.22 -15.46 8.78
C LYS A 132 -27.50 -14.58 7.76
N PHE A 133 -28.05 -13.41 7.42
CA PHE A 133 -27.43 -12.48 6.48
C PHE A 133 -26.05 -12.03 6.97
N ILE A 134 -25.97 -11.48 8.20
CA ILE A 134 -24.69 -11.01 8.75
C ILE A 134 -23.70 -12.18 8.95
N PHE A 135 -24.20 -13.35 9.35
CA PHE A 135 -23.39 -14.55 9.48
C PHE A 135 -22.75 -14.95 8.14
N PHE A 136 -23.51 -14.98 7.04
CA PHE A 136 -22.97 -15.37 5.73
C PHE A 136 -21.97 -14.37 5.17
N MET A 137 -22.15 -13.08 5.44
CA MET A 137 -21.17 -12.05 5.08
C MET A 137 -19.82 -12.31 5.75
N GLU A 138 -19.82 -12.52 7.07
CA GLU A 138 -18.58 -12.78 7.80
C GLU A 138 -18.00 -14.17 7.50
N TRP A 139 -18.84 -15.21 7.46
CA TRP A 139 -18.42 -16.56 7.11
C TRP A 139 -17.77 -16.58 5.72
N GLY A 140 -18.40 -15.96 4.73
CA GLY A 140 -17.87 -15.86 3.36
C GLY A 140 -16.49 -15.18 3.31
N HIS A 141 -16.33 -14.09 4.06
CA HIS A 141 -15.05 -13.40 4.21
C HIS A 141 -13.98 -14.35 4.80
N ARG A 142 -14.31 -15.03 5.91
CA ARG A 142 -13.39 -15.95 6.59
C ARG A 142 -13.01 -17.14 5.73
N ILE A 143 -13.93 -17.70 4.95
CA ILE A 143 -13.66 -18.84 4.06
C ILE A 143 -12.78 -18.42 2.90
N TRP A 144 -13.08 -17.29 2.27
CA TRP A 144 -12.23 -16.77 1.20
C TRP A 144 -10.81 -16.48 1.72
N GLY A 145 -10.66 -15.90 2.91
CA GLY A 145 -9.34 -15.74 3.55
C GLY A 145 -8.55 -17.05 3.68
N ARG A 146 -9.21 -18.15 4.08
CA ARG A 146 -8.59 -19.50 4.12
C ARG A 146 -8.21 -20.00 2.72
N LEU A 147 -9.10 -19.81 1.74
CA LEU A 147 -8.83 -20.18 0.35
C LEU A 147 -7.63 -19.43 -0.21
N ILE A 148 -7.42 -18.15 0.11
CA ILE A 148 -6.21 -17.40 -0.28
C ILE A 148 -4.96 -18.06 0.28
N GLY A 149 -4.96 -18.46 1.56
CA GLY A 149 -3.83 -19.17 2.16
C GLY A 149 -3.51 -20.47 1.41
N LEU A 150 -4.52 -21.28 1.11
CA LEU A 150 -4.36 -22.56 0.41
C LEU A 150 -3.91 -22.37 -1.04
N THR A 151 -4.60 -21.51 -1.79
CA THR A 151 -4.32 -21.21 -3.21
C THR A 151 -3.00 -20.46 -3.41
N PHE A 152 -2.42 -19.90 -2.35
CA PHE A 152 -1.07 -19.37 -2.38
C PHE A 152 -0.02 -20.43 -2.02
N ILE A 153 -0.17 -21.12 -0.88
CA ILE A 153 0.86 -22.04 -0.38
C ILE A 153 1.06 -23.25 -1.29
N LEU A 154 -0.01 -23.86 -1.81
CA LEU A 154 0.10 -25.07 -2.65
C LEU A 154 0.87 -24.80 -3.95
N PRO A 155 0.50 -23.80 -4.80
CA PRO A 155 1.28 -23.50 -6.00
C PRO A 155 2.68 -22.98 -5.67
N ALA A 156 2.86 -22.17 -4.62
CA ALA A 156 4.19 -21.70 -4.20
C ALA A 156 5.14 -22.88 -3.91
N SER A 157 4.65 -23.89 -3.19
CA SER A 157 5.41 -25.09 -2.83
C SER A 157 5.74 -25.91 -4.09
N PHE A 158 4.77 -26.08 -4.98
CA PHE A 158 4.97 -26.76 -6.26
C PHE A 158 6.02 -26.06 -7.14
N PHE A 159 5.92 -24.73 -7.32
CA PHE A 159 6.88 -23.96 -8.11
C PHE A 159 8.28 -23.94 -7.49
N ALA A 160 8.37 -23.94 -6.15
CA ALA A 160 9.64 -24.02 -5.46
C ALA A 160 10.31 -25.38 -5.68
N TYR A 161 9.55 -26.47 -5.56
CA TYR A 161 10.01 -27.83 -5.84
C TYR A 161 10.46 -27.99 -7.30
N LYS A 162 9.71 -27.42 -8.26
CA LYS A 162 10.06 -27.46 -9.70
C LYS A 162 11.21 -26.53 -10.10
N GLY A 163 11.68 -25.65 -9.21
CA GLY A 163 12.76 -24.70 -9.53
C GLY A 163 12.36 -23.63 -10.55
N TRP A 164 11.07 -23.27 -10.59
CA TRP A 164 10.50 -22.31 -11.55
C TRP A 164 10.68 -20.84 -11.13
N MET A 165 11.24 -20.60 -9.95
CA MET A 165 11.46 -19.26 -9.40
C MET A 165 12.93 -18.91 -9.33
N THR A 166 13.27 -17.70 -9.79
CA THR A 166 14.56 -17.07 -9.48
C THR A 166 14.69 -16.79 -7.97
N PRO A 167 15.92 -16.65 -7.43
CA PRO A 167 16.12 -16.37 -6.00
C PRO A 167 15.37 -15.13 -5.51
N GLY A 168 15.33 -14.07 -6.34
CA GLY A 168 14.59 -12.84 -6.02
C GLY A 168 13.10 -13.06 -5.88
N ILE A 169 12.47 -13.74 -6.85
CA ILE A 169 11.03 -14.05 -6.81
C ILE A 169 10.72 -15.02 -5.66
N LYS A 170 11.58 -16.02 -5.42
CA LYS A 170 11.43 -16.94 -4.29
C LYS A 170 11.43 -16.20 -2.95
N LYS A 171 12.34 -15.24 -2.75
CA LYS A 171 12.37 -14.39 -1.55
C LYS A 171 11.09 -13.57 -1.40
N SER A 172 10.60 -12.96 -2.48
CA SER A 172 9.31 -12.24 -2.47
C SER A 172 8.14 -13.15 -2.10
N VAL A 173 8.06 -14.36 -2.67
CA VAL A 173 7.01 -15.34 -2.37
C VAL A 173 7.04 -15.78 -0.91
N ILE A 174 8.22 -16.02 -0.34
CA ILE A 174 8.36 -16.36 1.09
C ILE A 174 7.89 -15.19 1.96
N GLY A 175 8.29 -13.96 1.63
CA GLY A 175 7.83 -12.76 2.35
C GLY A 175 6.31 -12.57 2.28
N ILE A 176 5.71 -12.78 1.11
CA ILE A 176 4.26 -12.73 0.92
C ILE A 176 3.56 -13.83 1.73
N ALA A 177 4.07 -15.07 1.72
CA ALA A 177 3.51 -16.17 2.51
C ALA A 177 3.52 -15.83 4.01
N ALA A 178 4.63 -15.30 4.52
CA ALA A 178 4.74 -14.86 5.92
C ALA A 178 3.71 -13.76 6.24
N MET A 179 3.53 -12.79 5.33
CA MET A 179 2.53 -11.73 5.49
C MET A 179 1.09 -12.25 5.42
N ILE A 180 0.78 -13.27 4.62
CA ILE A 180 -0.55 -13.92 4.61
C ILE A 180 -0.82 -14.60 5.94
N CYS A 181 0.16 -15.30 6.53
CA CYS A 181 0.02 -15.87 7.88
C CYS A 181 -0.20 -14.77 8.92
N PHE A 182 0.57 -13.68 8.83
CA PHE A 182 0.40 -12.51 9.69
C PHE A 182 -0.97 -11.85 9.53
N GLN A 183 -1.51 -11.79 8.31
CA GLN A 183 -2.88 -11.32 8.04
C GLN A 183 -3.94 -12.13 8.78
N GLY A 184 -3.80 -13.46 8.81
CA GLY A 184 -4.69 -14.33 9.60
C GLY A 184 -4.61 -14.01 11.10
N ALA A 185 -3.41 -13.81 11.63
CA ALA A 185 -3.19 -13.42 13.02
C ALA A 185 -3.76 -12.03 13.34
N LEU A 186 -3.56 -11.05 12.45
CA LEU A 186 -4.15 -9.71 12.57
C LEU A 186 -5.68 -9.76 12.50
N GLY A 187 -6.26 -10.57 11.62
CA GLY A 187 -7.71 -10.75 11.52
C GLY A 187 -8.31 -11.30 12.81
N TRP A 188 -7.66 -12.30 13.42
CA TRP A 188 -8.05 -12.79 14.75
C TRP A 188 -7.95 -11.71 15.83
N TYR A 189 -6.83 -10.97 15.85
CA TYR A 189 -6.64 -9.86 16.79
C TYR A 189 -7.67 -8.73 16.60
N MET A 190 -8.07 -8.46 15.36
CA MET A 190 -9.06 -7.45 15.00
C MET A 190 -10.43 -7.75 15.63
N VAL A 191 -10.93 -8.99 15.49
CA VAL A 191 -12.23 -9.43 16.02
C VAL A 191 -12.28 -9.35 17.55
N LYS A 192 -11.16 -9.66 18.24
CA LYS A 192 -11.08 -9.58 19.71
C LYS A 192 -11.40 -8.18 20.26
N SER A 193 -11.20 -7.10 19.49
CA SER A 193 -11.51 -5.74 19.98
C SER A 193 -13.00 -5.46 20.14
N GLY A 194 -13.85 -6.04 19.28
CA GLY A 194 -15.28 -5.74 19.30
C GLY A 194 -16.05 -6.42 20.42
N LEU A 195 -15.39 -7.29 21.19
CA LEU A 195 -15.99 -8.10 22.25
C LEU A 195 -15.59 -7.64 23.65
N ASP A 196 -14.85 -6.53 23.74
CA ASP A 196 -14.36 -6.03 25.01
C ASP A 196 -15.54 -5.59 25.90
N HIS A 197 -15.67 -6.22 27.06
CA HIS A 197 -16.73 -5.91 28.03
C HIS A 197 -16.64 -4.45 28.53
N ALA A 198 -15.46 -3.81 28.48
CA ALA A 198 -15.33 -2.38 28.77
C ALA A 198 -16.18 -1.50 27.84
N LEU A 199 -16.49 -1.98 26.62
CA LEU A 199 -17.43 -1.29 25.73
C LEU A 199 -18.83 -1.27 26.32
N MET A 200 -19.23 -2.30 27.07
CA MET A 200 -20.53 -2.40 27.74
C MET A 200 -20.67 -1.47 28.95
N GLU A 201 -19.54 -1.04 29.53
CA GLU A 201 -19.49 -0.15 30.68
C GLU A 201 -19.29 1.32 30.28
N THR A 202 -18.80 1.57 29.07
CA THR A 202 -18.60 2.93 28.54
C THR A 202 -19.90 3.44 27.89
N PRO A 203 -20.53 4.50 28.42
CA PRO A 203 -21.75 5.06 27.82
C PRO A 203 -21.44 5.69 26.45
N GLY A 204 -22.24 5.36 25.43
CA GLY A 204 -22.04 5.82 24.04
C GLY A 204 -20.99 5.04 23.24
N ALA A 205 -20.33 4.04 23.81
CA ALA A 205 -19.43 3.19 23.04
C ALA A 205 -20.21 2.27 22.09
N VAL A 206 -19.99 2.43 20.79
CA VAL A 206 -20.52 1.51 19.77
C VAL A 206 -19.67 0.23 19.78
N PRO A 207 -20.26 -0.97 19.96
CA PRO A 207 -19.53 -2.23 19.86
C PRO A 207 -19.08 -2.46 18.42
N ARG A 208 -17.86 -2.04 18.10
CA ARG A 208 -17.27 -2.20 16.77
C ARG A 208 -15.78 -2.48 16.86
N VAL A 209 -15.23 -3.00 15.78
CA VAL A 209 -13.79 -3.19 15.63
C VAL A 209 -13.07 -1.85 15.73
N SER A 210 -11.97 -1.79 16.49
CA SER A 210 -11.15 -0.57 16.58
C SER A 210 -10.64 -0.14 15.21
N GLN A 211 -10.78 1.15 14.89
CA GLN A 211 -10.27 1.75 13.66
C GLN A 211 -8.76 1.52 13.47
N TYR A 212 -7.98 1.44 14.55
CA TYR A 212 -6.56 1.10 14.48
C TYR A 212 -6.33 -0.33 13.98
N ARG A 213 -7.12 -1.30 14.46
CA ARG A 213 -6.99 -2.71 14.06
C ARG A 213 -7.50 -2.91 12.62
N LEU A 214 -8.60 -2.25 12.27
CA LEU A 214 -9.13 -2.21 10.91
C LEU A 214 -8.09 -1.65 9.93
N SER A 215 -7.53 -0.47 10.23
CA SER A 215 -6.49 0.16 9.40
C SER A 215 -5.23 -0.71 9.29
N ALA A 216 -4.78 -1.34 10.38
CA ALA A 216 -3.63 -2.24 10.35
C ALA A 216 -3.88 -3.49 9.48
N HIS A 217 -5.07 -4.08 9.60
CA HIS A 217 -5.47 -5.24 8.81
C HIS A 217 -5.58 -4.89 7.31
N LEU A 218 -6.31 -3.82 6.97
CA LEU A 218 -6.44 -3.36 5.58
C LEU A 218 -5.09 -2.93 4.99
N GLY A 219 -4.30 -2.17 5.73
CA GLY A 219 -2.99 -1.69 5.29
C GLY A 219 -2.02 -2.83 4.98
N SER A 220 -1.98 -3.87 5.81
CA SER A 220 -1.14 -5.05 5.52
C SER A 220 -1.70 -5.92 4.38
N ALA A 221 -3.02 -5.97 4.18
CA ALA A 221 -3.60 -6.56 2.97
C ALA A 221 -3.18 -5.80 1.69
N PHE A 222 -3.13 -4.47 1.75
CA PHE A 222 -2.64 -3.63 0.64
C PHE A 222 -1.15 -3.85 0.36
N VAL A 223 -0.33 -4.08 1.39
CA VAL A 223 1.09 -4.44 1.23
C VAL A 223 1.23 -5.79 0.52
N ILE A 224 0.46 -6.80 0.92
CA ILE A 224 0.44 -8.12 0.27
C ILE A 224 0.02 -7.98 -1.20
N TYR A 225 -1.08 -7.27 -1.45
CA TYR A 225 -1.58 -6.98 -2.79
C TYR A 225 -0.51 -6.32 -3.66
N THR A 226 0.11 -5.26 -3.14
CA THR A 226 1.18 -4.51 -3.83
C THR A 226 2.37 -5.41 -4.16
N ALA A 227 2.79 -6.25 -3.19
CA ALA A 227 3.90 -7.18 -3.38
C ALA A 227 3.60 -8.25 -4.43
N MET A 228 2.37 -8.80 -4.45
CA MET A 228 1.94 -9.77 -5.46
C MET A 228 1.90 -9.16 -6.86
N VAL A 229 1.31 -7.97 -7.01
CA VAL A 229 1.26 -7.25 -8.30
C VAL A 229 2.67 -6.92 -8.78
N ALA A 230 3.51 -6.34 -7.92
CA ALA A 230 4.88 -5.97 -8.28
C ALA A 230 5.73 -7.19 -8.66
N ALA A 231 5.62 -8.29 -7.91
CA ALA A 231 6.34 -9.54 -8.21
C ALA A 231 5.85 -10.18 -9.52
N GLY A 232 4.53 -10.24 -9.73
CA GLY A 232 3.92 -10.78 -10.95
C GLY A 232 4.35 -9.99 -12.19
N LEU A 233 4.25 -8.67 -12.15
CA LEU A 233 4.74 -7.80 -13.23
C LEU A 233 6.24 -7.97 -13.47
N ASN A 234 7.04 -8.11 -12.42
CA ASN A 234 8.49 -8.33 -12.54
C ASN A 234 8.83 -9.66 -13.24
N VAL A 235 8.05 -10.73 -13.07
CA VAL A 235 8.22 -11.98 -13.82
C VAL A 235 8.04 -11.74 -15.32
N PHE A 236 6.97 -11.04 -15.73
CA PHE A 236 6.71 -10.73 -17.15
C PHE A 236 7.76 -9.80 -17.75
N PHE A 237 8.22 -8.82 -16.98
CA PHE A 237 9.30 -7.92 -17.38
C PHE A 237 10.60 -8.68 -17.63
N GLN A 238 11.03 -9.54 -16.71
CA GLN A 238 12.25 -10.35 -16.87
C GLN A 238 12.16 -11.26 -18.11
N ASN A 239 11.01 -11.90 -18.33
CA ASN A 239 10.81 -12.71 -19.53
C ASN A 239 10.86 -11.87 -20.82
N SER A 240 10.26 -10.67 -20.82
CA SER A 240 10.27 -9.78 -21.99
C SER A 240 11.66 -9.26 -22.34
N LEU A 241 12.52 -9.09 -21.33
CA LEU A 241 13.94 -8.75 -21.53
C LEU A 241 14.70 -9.90 -22.21
N LEU A 242 14.50 -11.14 -21.76
CA LEU A 242 15.16 -12.32 -22.35
C LEU A 242 14.69 -12.57 -23.79
N ASP A 243 13.44 -12.28 -24.10
CA ASP A 243 12.89 -12.43 -25.46
C ASP A 243 13.37 -11.31 -26.43
N ASN A 244 14.26 -10.39 -26.01
CA ASN A 244 14.75 -9.23 -26.79
C ASN A 244 13.64 -8.31 -27.34
N ARG A 245 12.43 -8.34 -26.77
CA ARG A 245 11.27 -7.57 -27.25
C ARG A 245 11.26 -6.09 -26.84
N MET A 246 12.33 -5.61 -26.19
CA MET A 246 12.34 -4.31 -25.49
C MET A 246 13.16 -3.21 -26.17
N GLY A 247 13.77 -3.43 -27.34
CA GLY A 247 14.74 -2.49 -27.94
C GLY A 247 14.34 -1.00 -27.92
N GLN A 248 13.21 -0.63 -28.55
CA GLN A 248 12.73 0.76 -28.55
C GLN A 248 12.26 1.23 -27.18
N VAL A 249 11.63 0.34 -26.39
CA VAL A 249 11.14 0.63 -25.04
C VAL A 249 12.30 1.00 -24.12
N THR A 250 13.38 0.20 -24.13
CA THR A 250 14.61 0.39 -23.37
C THR A 250 15.22 1.77 -23.62
N ARG A 251 15.30 2.20 -24.90
CA ARG A 251 15.83 3.53 -25.24
C ARG A 251 15.02 4.65 -24.60
N LEU A 252 13.69 4.59 -24.69
CA LEU A 252 12.81 5.63 -24.17
C LEU A 252 12.81 5.67 -22.62
N VAL A 253 12.69 4.52 -21.96
CA VAL A 253 12.61 4.45 -20.48
C VAL A 253 13.94 4.74 -19.79
N ASN A 254 15.08 4.50 -20.46
CA ASN A 254 16.40 4.83 -19.92
C ASN A 254 16.82 6.30 -20.14
N SER A 255 16.03 7.08 -20.89
CA SER A 255 16.31 8.51 -21.08
C SER A 255 16.25 9.28 -19.76
N SER A 256 17.12 10.28 -19.60
CA SER A 256 17.13 11.13 -18.41
C SER A 256 15.87 12.01 -18.29
N ALA A 257 15.22 12.32 -19.42
CA ALA A 257 13.97 13.08 -19.49
C ALA A 257 12.83 12.43 -18.69
N VAL A 258 12.87 11.10 -18.52
CA VAL A 258 11.85 10.33 -17.79
C VAL A 258 12.19 10.20 -16.29
N ASN A 259 13.36 10.66 -15.84
CA ASN A 259 13.78 10.51 -14.44
C ASN A 259 12.80 11.18 -13.46
N SER A 260 12.35 12.41 -13.75
CA SER A 260 11.39 13.11 -12.87
C SER A 260 10.09 12.30 -12.74
N LEU A 261 9.51 11.89 -13.87
CA LEU A 261 8.32 11.03 -13.92
C LEU A 261 8.50 9.72 -13.15
N ARG A 262 9.69 9.10 -13.21
CA ARG A 262 10.00 7.88 -12.44
C ARG A 262 9.96 8.13 -10.94
N HIS A 263 10.63 9.17 -10.44
CA HIS A 263 10.61 9.49 -9.00
C HIS A 263 9.21 9.86 -8.54
N SER A 264 8.47 10.64 -9.32
CA SER A 264 7.07 10.99 -9.03
C SER A 264 6.17 9.76 -8.98
N ALA A 265 6.39 8.74 -9.82
CA ALA A 265 5.62 7.50 -9.77
C ALA A 265 5.82 6.73 -8.46
N HIS A 266 7.05 6.70 -7.91
CA HIS A 266 7.30 6.12 -6.58
C HIS A 266 6.56 6.89 -5.48
N GLY A 267 6.66 8.23 -5.49
CA GLY A 267 5.94 9.07 -4.54
C GLY A 267 4.42 8.90 -4.64
N LEU A 268 3.90 8.75 -5.86
CA LEU A 268 2.48 8.54 -6.12
C LEU A 268 1.98 7.22 -5.55
N VAL A 269 2.72 6.11 -5.70
CA VAL A 269 2.33 4.81 -5.10
C VAL A 269 2.15 4.96 -3.59
N MET A 270 3.10 5.62 -2.92
CA MET A 270 3.00 5.87 -1.47
C MET A 270 1.81 6.77 -1.13
N LEU A 271 1.61 7.85 -1.88
CA LEU A 271 0.52 8.79 -1.64
C LEU A 271 -0.87 8.14 -1.83
N VAL A 272 -1.05 7.35 -2.89
CA VAL A 272 -2.29 6.58 -3.12
C VAL A 272 -2.50 5.56 -2.00
N PHE A 273 -1.45 4.84 -1.59
CA PHE A 273 -1.51 3.89 -0.49
C PHE A 273 -1.97 4.56 0.83
N PHE A 274 -1.35 5.67 1.23
CA PHE A 274 -1.70 6.37 2.46
C PHE A 274 -3.07 7.04 2.39
N THR A 275 -3.47 7.53 1.21
CA THR A 275 -4.82 8.07 1.01
C THR A 275 -5.88 6.97 1.19
N ALA A 276 -5.69 5.80 0.57
CA ALA A 276 -6.59 4.68 0.77
C ALA A 276 -6.59 4.19 2.24
N LEU A 277 -5.43 4.13 2.88
CA LEU A 277 -5.30 3.75 4.29
C LEU A 277 -6.03 4.73 5.23
N SER A 278 -5.97 6.04 4.95
CA SER A 278 -6.72 7.04 5.74
C SER A 278 -8.24 6.83 5.64
N GLY A 279 -8.74 6.27 4.54
CA GLY A 279 -10.14 5.88 4.38
C GLY A 279 -10.58 4.78 5.35
N ALA A 280 -9.67 3.91 5.81
CA ALA A 280 -9.96 2.91 6.83
C ALA A 280 -10.28 3.53 8.20
N PHE A 281 -9.65 4.66 8.52
CA PHE A 281 -9.99 5.43 9.73
C PHE A 281 -11.37 6.09 9.57
N VAL A 282 -11.68 6.64 8.40
CA VAL A 282 -13.01 7.21 8.10
C VAL A 282 -14.09 6.16 8.28
N ALA A 283 -13.92 4.97 7.71
CA ALA A 283 -14.86 3.86 7.83
C ALA A 283 -14.91 3.27 9.25
N GLY A 284 -13.78 3.21 9.96
CA GLY A 284 -13.73 2.68 11.33
C GLY A 284 -14.39 3.59 12.37
N LEU A 285 -14.45 4.90 12.10
CA LEU A 285 -15.11 5.90 12.95
C LEU A 285 -16.53 6.26 12.50
N ASP A 286 -16.99 5.69 11.38
CA ASP A 286 -18.22 6.10 10.70
C ASP A 286 -18.24 7.61 10.35
N ALA A 287 -17.05 8.18 10.16
CA ALA A 287 -16.85 9.62 9.95
C ALA A 287 -17.40 10.12 8.60
N GLY A 288 -17.72 9.21 7.68
CA GLY A 288 -18.39 9.53 6.42
C GLY A 288 -19.81 10.09 6.61
N LEU A 289 -20.45 9.83 7.75
CA LEU A 289 -21.81 10.26 8.07
C LEU A 289 -21.89 11.65 8.73
N LEU A 290 -20.75 12.26 9.07
CA LEU A 290 -20.73 13.50 9.87
C LEU A 290 -20.97 14.76 9.03
N TYR A 291 -20.10 15.03 8.07
CA TYR A 291 -20.29 16.08 7.08
C TYR A 291 -20.58 15.46 5.73
N ASP A 292 -21.81 15.58 5.23
CA ASP A 292 -22.28 15.00 3.97
C ASP A 292 -22.20 15.96 2.78
N THR A 293 -21.71 17.19 2.97
CA THR A 293 -21.55 18.18 1.90
C THR A 293 -20.15 18.18 1.27
N PHE A 294 -20.05 18.63 0.02
CA PHE A 294 -18.78 18.87 -0.70
C PHE A 294 -18.91 20.10 -1.62
N PRO A 295 -17.87 20.95 -1.77
CA PRO A 295 -16.53 20.88 -1.18
C PRO A 295 -16.47 21.35 0.27
N LEU A 296 -17.51 22.03 0.76
CA LEU A 296 -17.59 22.56 2.12
C LEU A 296 -17.89 21.44 3.13
N MET A 297 -17.42 21.61 4.36
CA MET A 297 -17.77 20.85 5.57
C MET A 297 -18.46 21.82 6.54
N GLY A 298 -19.78 21.66 6.73
CA GLY A 298 -20.55 22.54 7.62
C GLY A 298 -20.58 23.99 7.13
N GLY A 299 -20.67 24.20 5.80
CA GLY A 299 -20.68 25.53 5.19
C GLY A 299 -19.31 26.22 5.11
N ARG A 300 -18.22 25.58 5.52
CA ARG A 300 -16.83 26.11 5.47
C ARG A 300 -15.89 25.16 4.73
N LEU A 301 -14.79 25.65 4.16
CA LEU A 301 -13.79 24.75 3.54
C LEU A 301 -13.02 23.92 4.56
N VAL A 302 -12.78 24.50 5.73
CA VAL A 302 -12.11 23.87 6.87
C VAL A 302 -13.08 23.95 8.04
N PRO A 303 -13.38 22.83 8.73
CA PRO A 303 -14.17 22.87 9.96
C PRO A 303 -13.55 23.81 11.00
N PRO A 304 -14.34 24.33 11.95
CA PRO A 304 -13.81 25.10 13.06
C PRO A 304 -12.66 24.39 13.80
N THR A 305 -11.71 25.15 14.33
CA THR A 305 -10.52 24.60 15.01
C THR A 305 -10.92 23.77 16.23
N GLU A 306 -11.97 24.18 16.93
CA GLU A 306 -12.58 23.49 18.06
C GLU A 306 -13.11 22.09 17.69
N ASP A 307 -13.63 21.92 16.47
CA ASP A 307 -14.09 20.63 15.97
C ASP A 307 -12.91 19.74 15.53
N LEU A 308 -11.81 20.34 15.04
CA LEU A 308 -10.63 19.61 14.59
C LEU A 308 -9.70 19.19 15.74
N TRP A 309 -9.67 19.98 16.80
CA TRP A 309 -8.78 19.82 17.96
C TRP A 309 -9.60 19.84 19.25
N SER A 310 -10.62 19.00 19.32
CA SER A 310 -11.44 18.87 20.51
C SER A 310 -10.65 18.16 21.63
N PRO A 311 -10.63 18.74 22.85
CA PRO A 311 -10.06 18.08 24.03
C PRO A 311 -10.74 16.74 24.37
N GLU A 312 -11.97 16.50 23.90
CA GLU A 312 -12.70 15.24 24.17
C GLU A 312 -11.96 14.00 23.65
N PHE A 313 -11.14 14.16 22.60
CA PHE A 313 -10.37 13.08 21.98
C PHE A 313 -8.91 13.03 22.44
N SER A 314 -8.49 13.81 23.44
CA SER A 314 -7.06 13.92 23.80
C SER A 314 -6.59 12.95 24.88
N ASN A 315 -7.48 12.28 25.63
CA ASN A 315 -7.12 11.51 26.83
C ASN A 315 -7.29 9.99 26.66
N GLU A 316 -6.53 9.19 27.43
CA GLU A 316 -6.57 7.71 27.35
C GLU A 316 -7.81 7.10 28.01
N LYS A 317 -8.32 7.73 29.07
CA LYS A 317 -9.57 7.32 29.70
C LYS A 317 -10.71 8.01 28.95
N LYS A 318 -11.52 7.23 28.22
CA LYS A 318 -12.82 7.62 27.67
C LYS A 318 -13.82 7.96 28.79
N GLN A 319 -13.48 8.93 29.64
CA GLN A 319 -14.33 9.44 30.71
C GLN A 319 -15.22 10.60 30.24
N VAL A 320 -15.19 10.93 28.94
CA VAL A 320 -16.14 11.88 28.38
C VAL A 320 -17.43 11.13 28.07
N LEU A 321 -18.35 11.19 29.01
CA LEU A 321 -19.73 10.76 28.81
C LEU A 321 -20.34 11.65 27.71
N PRO A 322 -20.87 11.08 26.61
CA PRO A 322 -21.53 11.88 25.57
C PRO A 322 -22.62 12.75 26.21
N GLY A 323 -22.56 14.07 25.96
CA GLY A 323 -23.57 15.01 26.45
C GLY A 323 -23.43 15.48 27.91
N LYS A 324 -22.37 15.08 28.66
CA LYS A 324 -22.14 15.59 30.04
C LYS A 324 -21.09 16.69 30.15
N GLY A 325 -20.52 17.15 29.04
CA GLY A 325 -19.43 18.12 29.03
C GLY A 325 -18.13 17.55 29.63
N LEU A 326 -17.03 18.26 29.42
CA LEU A 326 -15.74 17.92 30.02
C LEU A 326 -15.77 18.25 31.53
N PRO A 327 -15.20 17.38 32.39
CA PRO A 327 -15.00 17.71 33.81
C PRO A 327 -14.30 19.06 33.97
N THR A 328 -14.62 19.81 35.02
CA THR A 328 -14.02 21.14 35.29
C THR A 328 -12.51 21.11 35.50
N ASP A 329 -11.96 19.95 35.86
CA ASP A 329 -10.53 19.68 36.06
C ASP A 329 -9.88 18.94 34.87
N PHE A 330 -10.57 18.86 33.73
CA PHE A 330 -10.08 18.15 32.56
C PHE A 330 -8.79 18.79 32.01
N GLN A 331 -7.72 17.99 31.93
CA GLN A 331 -6.48 18.39 31.26
C GLN A 331 -6.21 17.52 30.03
N PRO A 332 -6.07 18.11 28.83
CA PRO A 332 -5.77 17.37 27.61
C PRO A 332 -4.31 16.90 27.60
N THR A 333 -4.06 15.59 27.56
CA THR A 333 -2.69 15.03 27.59
C THR A 333 -2.18 14.52 26.23
N GLY A 334 -3.04 14.42 25.22
CA GLY A 334 -2.70 13.80 23.93
C GLY A 334 -3.46 14.37 22.74
N MET A 335 -3.41 15.69 22.51
CA MET A 335 -4.12 16.36 21.42
C MET A 335 -3.90 15.76 20.03
N TRP A 336 -2.73 15.17 19.77
CA TRP A 336 -2.39 14.49 18.51
C TRP A 336 -3.35 13.34 18.15
N LYS A 337 -4.04 12.75 19.14
CA LYS A 337 -5.02 11.69 18.92
C LYS A 337 -6.21 12.12 18.08
N ASN A 338 -6.53 13.42 18.05
CA ASN A 338 -7.56 13.96 17.16
C ASN A 338 -7.32 13.56 15.70
N ILE A 339 -6.05 13.43 15.27
CA ILE A 339 -5.70 13.02 13.90
C ILE A 339 -6.26 11.63 13.54
N PHE A 340 -6.47 10.75 14.52
CA PHE A 340 -6.85 9.35 14.34
C PHE A 340 -8.16 8.93 15.02
N GLU A 341 -8.65 9.71 15.99
CA GLU A 341 -9.80 9.37 16.84
C GLU A 341 -10.96 10.34 16.71
N ASN A 342 -10.71 11.59 16.30
CA ASN A 342 -11.76 12.57 16.07
C ASN A 342 -12.35 12.37 14.67
N PRO A 343 -13.65 12.01 14.53
CA PRO A 343 -14.28 11.75 13.25
C PRO A 343 -14.18 12.96 12.29
N THR A 344 -14.38 14.19 12.77
CA THR A 344 -14.26 15.41 11.96
C THR A 344 -12.88 15.54 11.35
N THR A 345 -11.85 15.40 12.18
CA THR A 345 -10.45 15.56 11.79
C THR A 345 -10.01 14.46 10.83
N VAL A 346 -10.41 13.21 11.11
CA VAL A 346 -10.13 12.06 10.24
C VAL A 346 -10.79 12.24 8.86
N GLN A 347 -12.05 12.68 8.83
CA GLN A 347 -12.76 12.95 7.58
C GLN A 347 -12.08 14.08 6.79
N PHE A 348 -11.74 15.19 7.45
CA PHE A 348 -11.03 16.31 6.84
C PHE A 348 -9.67 15.90 6.27
N ASN A 349 -8.86 15.19 7.07
CA ASN A 349 -7.55 14.68 6.65
C ASN A 349 -7.66 13.79 5.41
N HIS A 350 -8.64 12.90 5.37
CA HIS A 350 -8.87 12.03 4.21
C HIS A 350 -9.23 12.85 2.96
N ARG A 351 -10.10 13.86 3.07
CA ARG A 351 -10.43 14.77 1.96
C ARG A 351 -9.20 15.50 1.44
N VAL A 352 -8.36 16.03 2.33
CA VAL A 352 -7.11 16.72 1.96
C VAL A 352 -6.16 15.75 1.24
N LEU A 353 -5.99 14.53 1.74
CA LEU A 353 -5.19 13.50 1.08
C LEU A 353 -5.75 13.10 -0.28
N ALA A 354 -7.07 12.99 -0.43
CA ALA A 354 -7.72 12.70 -1.70
C ALA A 354 -7.50 13.81 -2.74
N MET A 355 -7.67 15.08 -2.35
CA MET A 355 -7.41 16.23 -3.23
C MET A 355 -5.92 16.33 -3.61
N THR A 356 -5.02 16.08 -2.66
CA THR A 356 -3.57 16.05 -2.90
C THR A 356 -3.21 14.93 -3.88
N THR A 357 -3.79 13.74 -3.71
CA THR A 357 -3.60 12.59 -4.59
C THR A 357 -4.10 12.88 -6.01
N PHE A 358 -5.31 13.43 -6.14
CA PHE A 358 -5.86 13.79 -7.45
C PHE A 358 -5.00 14.85 -8.16
N THR A 359 -4.52 15.84 -7.42
CA THR A 359 -3.60 16.86 -7.93
C THR A 359 -2.28 16.25 -8.39
N ALA A 360 -1.70 15.33 -7.59
CA ALA A 360 -0.47 14.64 -7.95
C ALA A 360 -0.65 13.75 -9.20
N VAL A 361 -1.74 13.00 -9.31
CA VAL A 361 -2.07 12.22 -10.51
C VAL A 361 -2.19 13.13 -11.73
N THR A 362 -2.90 14.26 -11.60
CA THR A 362 -3.08 15.24 -12.68
C THR A 362 -1.72 15.82 -13.10
N ALA A 363 -0.86 16.21 -12.16
CA ALA A 363 0.46 16.74 -12.45
C ALA A 363 1.35 15.71 -13.17
N ILE A 364 1.33 14.45 -12.72
CA ILE A 364 2.06 13.33 -13.34
C ILE A 364 1.54 13.06 -14.76
N TYR A 365 0.21 13.08 -14.94
CA TYR A 365 -0.43 12.95 -16.26
C TYR A 365 0.02 14.06 -17.21
N LEU A 366 -0.07 15.32 -16.78
CA LEU A 366 0.34 16.48 -17.58
C LEU A 366 1.84 16.48 -17.92
N MET A 367 2.69 16.09 -16.97
CA MET A 367 4.13 15.90 -17.19
C MET A 367 4.38 14.82 -18.24
N GLY A 368 3.70 13.67 -18.13
CA GLY A 368 3.84 12.55 -19.06
C GLY A 368 3.43 12.91 -20.50
N ARG A 369 2.43 13.79 -20.69
CA ARG A 369 2.03 14.26 -22.03
C ARG A 369 3.13 15.00 -22.80
N ARG A 370 4.09 15.60 -22.08
CA ARG A 370 5.20 16.36 -22.67
C ARG A 370 6.41 15.48 -23.03
N LEU A 371 6.37 14.19 -22.73
CA LEU A 371 7.50 13.27 -22.87
C LEU A 371 7.29 12.26 -24.01
N ALA A 372 8.39 11.86 -24.65
CA ALA A 372 8.40 10.73 -25.58
C ALA A 372 8.35 9.41 -24.79
N LEU A 373 7.15 8.87 -24.60
CA LEU A 373 6.90 7.67 -23.79
C LEU A 373 6.50 6.45 -24.64
N PRO A 374 6.88 5.22 -24.23
CA PRO A 374 6.34 3.99 -24.81
C PRO A 374 4.81 3.92 -24.71
N ARG A 375 4.18 3.17 -25.62
CA ARG A 375 2.72 2.99 -25.63
C ARG A 375 2.18 2.46 -24.30
N SER A 376 2.86 1.50 -23.67
CA SER A 376 2.47 0.94 -22.37
C SER A 376 2.37 2.02 -21.29
N VAL A 377 3.39 2.88 -21.18
CA VAL A 377 3.41 3.99 -20.21
C VAL A 377 2.28 5.00 -20.49
N ARG A 378 2.04 5.34 -21.76
CA ARG A 378 0.94 6.27 -22.13
C ARG A 378 -0.43 5.71 -21.77
N VAL A 379 -0.68 4.44 -22.08
CA VAL A 379 -1.93 3.77 -21.73
C VAL A 379 -2.11 3.80 -20.21
N THR A 380 -1.08 3.43 -19.44
CA THR A 380 -1.17 3.44 -17.98
C THR A 380 -1.39 4.84 -17.41
N LEU A 381 -0.79 5.90 -17.97
CA LEU A 381 -1.05 7.28 -17.55
C LEU A 381 -2.51 7.69 -17.80
N ASN A 382 -3.07 7.33 -18.95
CA ASN A 382 -4.48 7.59 -19.27
C ASN A 382 -5.41 6.81 -18.34
N THR A 383 -5.12 5.54 -18.10
CA THR A 383 -5.87 4.69 -17.15
C THR A 383 -5.81 5.26 -15.74
N LEU A 384 -4.63 5.66 -15.28
CA LEU A 384 -4.43 6.26 -13.95
C LEU A 384 -5.27 7.55 -13.78
N MET A 385 -5.25 8.45 -14.77
CA MET A 385 -6.06 9.67 -14.73
C MET A 385 -7.57 9.36 -14.75
N SER A 386 -7.99 8.40 -15.58
CA SER A 386 -9.40 7.98 -15.67
C SER A 386 -9.90 7.38 -14.36
N LEU A 387 -9.11 6.49 -13.75
CA LEU A 387 -9.42 5.91 -12.44
C LEU A 387 -9.43 6.96 -11.34
N ALA A 388 -8.56 7.97 -11.40
CA ALA A 388 -8.56 9.05 -10.41
C ALA A 388 -9.85 9.90 -10.50
N LEU A 389 -10.34 10.18 -11.72
CA LEU A 389 -11.63 10.86 -11.91
C LEU A 389 -12.80 10.03 -11.36
N VAL A 390 -12.83 8.73 -11.69
CA VAL A 390 -13.85 7.81 -11.16
C VAL A 390 -13.78 7.73 -9.63
N GLN A 391 -12.57 7.67 -9.06
CA GLN A 391 -12.38 7.58 -7.61
C GLN A 391 -12.87 8.81 -6.87
N VAL A 392 -12.61 10.01 -7.41
CA VAL A 392 -13.13 11.27 -6.87
C VAL A 392 -14.66 11.29 -6.96
N GLY A 393 -15.23 10.89 -8.10
CA GLY A 393 -16.67 10.79 -8.29
C GLY A 393 -17.33 9.83 -7.30
N LEU A 394 -16.75 8.64 -7.09
CA LEU A 394 -17.21 7.66 -6.12
C LEU A 394 -17.10 8.20 -4.69
N GLY A 395 -16.02 8.91 -4.34
CA GLY A 395 -15.83 9.46 -2.99
C GLY A 395 -16.85 10.55 -2.67
N ILE A 396 -17.07 11.48 -3.60
CA ILE A 396 -18.08 12.52 -3.47
C ILE A 396 -19.48 11.90 -3.43
N SER A 397 -19.78 10.92 -4.27
CA SER A 397 -21.11 10.27 -4.27
C SER A 397 -21.36 9.50 -2.97
N THR A 398 -20.36 8.76 -2.48
CA THR A 398 -20.45 8.05 -1.19
C THR A 398 -20.79 9.03 -0.07
N LEU A 399 -20.22 10.23 -0.10
CA LEU A 399 -20.48 11.28 0.87
C LEU A 399 -21.90 11.86 0.76
N LEU A 400 -22.29 12.31 -0.44
CA LEU A 400 -23.56 13.01 -0.68
C LEU A 400 -24.79 12.12 -0.45
N TYR A 401 -24.64 10.80 -0.64
CA TYR A 401 -25.72 9.83 -0.42
C TYR A 401 -25.66 9.13 0.94
N SER A 402 -24.91 9.68 1.90
CA SER A 402 -24.83 9.16 3.28
C SER A 402 -24.30 7.72 3.37
N VAL A 403 -23.21 7.44 2.66
CA VAL A 403 -22.44 6.19 2.68
C VAL A 403 -23.26 4.93 2.30
N PRO A 404 -23.92 4.86 1.13
CA PRO A 404 -24.56 3.63 0.67
C PRO A 404 -23.51 2.52 0.52
N THR A 405 -23.85 1.29 0.92
CA THR A 405 -22.93 0.16 0.95
C THR A 405 -22.28 -0.10 -0.41
N GLU A 406 -23.05 0.02 -1.50
CA GLU A 406 -22.57 -0.23 -2.86
C GLU A 406 -21.57 0.84 -3.31
N LEU A 407 -21.84 2.12 -3.00
CA LEU A 407 -20.95 3.22 -3.35
C LEU A 407 -19.66 3.17 -2.52
N ALA A 408 -19.76 2.90 -1.22
CA ALA A 408 -18.60 2.75 -0.34
C ALA A 408 -17.73 1.55 -0.75
N ALA A 409 -18.34 0.41 -1.10
CA ALA A 409 -17.62 -0.76 -1.61
C ALA A 409 -16.97 -0.48 -2.98
N ALA A 410 -17.67 0.20 -3.88
CA ALA A 410 -17.12 0.62 -5.17
C ALA A 410 -15.96 1.62 -5.00
N HIS A 411 -16.07 2.57 -4.07
CA HIS A 411 -15.00 3.51 -3.74
C HIS A 411 -13.77 2.79 -3.19
N GLN A 412 -13.96 1.77 -2.34
CA GLN A 412 -12.87 0.94 -1.86
C GLN A 412 -12.21 0.14 -2.99
N ALA A 413 -13.00 -0.49 -3.87
CA ALA A 413 -12.50 -1.19 -5.04
C ALA A 413 -11.71 -0.27 -5.98
N GLY A 414 -12.23 0.94 -6.24
CA GLY A 414 -11.58 1.95 -7.07
C GLY A 414 -10.25 2.43 -6.48
N SER A 415 -10.12 2.50 -5.15
CA SER A 415 -8.85 2.86 -4.49
C SER A 415 -7.75 1.83 -4.77
N LEU A 416 -8.08 0.53 -4.72
CA LEU A 416 -7.15 -0.53 -5.10
C LEU A 416 -6.83 -0.49 -6.59
N SER A 417 -7.82 -0.28 -7.46
CA SER A 417 -7.58 -0.15 -8.91
C SER A 417 -6.64 1.01 -9.23
N LEU A 418 -6.81 2.15 -8.55
CA LEU A 418 -5.92 3.30 -8.67
C LEU A 418 -4.50 2.97 -8.21
N LEU A 419 -4.37 2.23 -7.10
CA LEU A 419 -3.08 1.73 -6.61
C LEU A 419 -2.43 0.77 -7.63
N THR A 420 -3.20 -0.14 -8.24
CA THR A 420 -2.72 -1.05 -9.30
C THR A 420 -2.17 -0.26 -10.48
N ALA A 421 -2.87 0.78 -10.93
CA ALA A 421 -2.43 1.64 -12.03
C ALA A 421 -1.14 2.40 -11.67
N ALA A 422 -1.03 2.91 -10.44
CA ALA A 422 0.18 3.58 -9.96
C ALA A 422 1.39 2.63 -9.89
N ILE A 423 1.20 1.40 -9.37
CA ILE A 423 2.24 0.36 -9.33
C ILE A 423 2.65 -0.03 -10.76
N THR A 424 1.69 -0.18 -11.67
CA THR A 424 1.96 -0.51 -13.08
C THR A 424 2.74 0.60 -13.76
N LEU A 425 2.42 1.87 -13.49
CA LEU A 425 3.16 3.02 -14.01
C LEU A 425 4.61 3.01 -13.50
N MET A 426 4.78 2.87 -12.18
CA MET A 426 6.09 2.74 -11.54
C MET A 426 6.89 1.59 -12.16
N HIS A 427 6.25 0.46 -12.42
CA HIS A 427 6.86 -0.72 -13.03
C HIS A 427 7.32 -0.46 -14.47
N PHE A 428 6.48 0.10 -15.33
CA PHE A 428 6.85 0.39 -16.72
C PHE A 428 7.88 1.51 -16.88
N LEU A 429 8.08 2.34 -15.85
CA LEU A 429 9.13 3.36 -15.82
C LEU A 429 10.47 2.84 -15.29
N LYS A 430 10.55 1.56 -14.87
CA LYS A 430 11.78 0.95 -14.37
C LYS A 430 12.88 1.00 -15.42
N ARG A 431 14.11 1.34 -15.00
CA ARG A 431 15.28 1.29 -15.87
C ARG A 431 15.56 -0.14 -16.30
N VAL A 432 15.90 -0.30 -17.56
CA VAL A 432 16.35 -1.58 -18.13
C VAL A 432 17.89 -1.59 -18.07
N PRO A 433 18.52 -2.59 -17.43
CA PRO A 433 19.98 -2.74 -17.45
C PRO A 433 20.50 -2.78 -18.90
N LYS A 434 21.68 -2.19 -19.13
CA LYS A 434 22.35 -2.23 -20.45
C LYS A 434 22.96 -3.59 -20.71
#